data_AF-A0A2G2VHN5-F1
#
_entry.id   AF-A0A2G2VHN5-F1
#
_cell.length_a   1.000
_cell.length_b   1.000
_cell.length_c   1.000
_cell.angle_alpha   90.00
_cell.angle_beta   90.00
_cell.angle_gamma   90.00
#
_symmetry.space_group_name_H-M   'P 1'
#
loop_
_entity.id
_entity.type
_entity.pdbx_description
1 polymer ?
#
loop_
_entity_poly.entity_id
_entity_poly.type
_entity_poly.pdbx_seq_one_letter_code
_entity_poly.pdbx_strand_id
1 'polypeptide(L)'
;MKDENISNWNMDGHIIIPTEFDKISYLIEWKDLFPSWIDEEEEKLVPTCPKLPMPNFSNYSANMDMIVAKLPCNYPKQGSTRDVFRLQVHLVVANLVAKREGNWDGKRKVVFFSKCRPMVELFRCDDLVKHEGDWWYYEVDVAKLAKGLDPCIVKA
;
A
#
# COMPACT_ATOMS: atom_id res chain seq x y z
N MET A 1 -7.34 9.92 -8.16
CA MET A 1 -6.15 10.48 -8.82
C MET A 1 -6.38 10.40 -10.32
N LYS A 2 -7.14 11.33 -10.92
CA LYS A 2 -7.37 11.38 -12.38
C LYS A 2 -6.57 12.49 -13.07
N ASP A 3 -5.68 13.16 -12.33
CA ASP A 3 -5.10 14.45 -12.75
C ASP A 3 -3.56 14.51 -12.69
N GLU A 4 -2.87 13.38 -12.51
CA GLU A 4 -1.41 13.37 -12.58
C GLU A 4 -0.96 13.00 -13.98
N ASN A 5 -0.34 13.94 -14.68
CA ASN A 5 0.18 13.76 -16.02
C ASN A 5 1.44 12.86 -15.99
N ILE A 6 1.26 11.57 -16.31
CA ILE A 6 2.33 10.57 -16.32
C ILE A 6 3.03 10.49 -17.70
N SER A 7 2.66 11.35 -18.67
CA SER A 7 3.20 11.29 -20.04
C SER A 7 4.72 11.37 -20.11
N ASN A 8 5.36 12.06 -19.15
CA ASN A 8 6.81 12.22 -19.08
C ASN A 8 7.56 10.96 -18.60
N TRP A 9 6.84 9.91 -18.20
CA TRP A 9 7.42 8.65 -17.72
C TRP A 9 7.62 7.63 -18.85
N ASN A 10 7.10 7.90 -20.06
CA ASN A 10 7.41 7.15 -21.25
C ASN A 10 8.88 7.38 -21.63
N MET A 11 9.78 6.69 -20.92
CA MET A 11 11.18 6.54 -21.29
C MET A 11 11.32 5.29 -22.16
N ASP A 12 12.18 5.38 -23.18
CA ASP A 12 12.33 4.43 -24.27
C ASP A 12 12.33 2.95 -23.79
N GLY A 13 11.26 2.22 -24.13
CA GLY A 13 11.16 0.77 -23.93
C GLY A 13 10.47 0.28 -22.65
N HIS A 14 10.04 1.17 -21.74
CA HIS A 14 9.31 0.78 -20.53
C HIS A 14 7.78 0.76 -20.75
N ILE A 15 7.12 -0.31 -20.31
CA ILE A 15 5.65 -0.43 -20.33
C ILE A 15 5.11 0.04 -18.98
N ILE A 16 4.31 1.10 -18.98
CA ILE A 16 3.63 1.61 -17.79
C ILE A 16 2.22 1.02 -17.72
N ILE A 17 1.89 0.38 -16.60
CA ILE A 17 0.56 -0.17 -16.34
C ILE A 17 -0.10 0.66 -15.24
N PRO A 18 -1.06 1.55 -15.55
CA PRO A 18 -1.73 2.35 -14.53
C PRO A 18 -2.62 1.45 -13.65
N THR A 19 -2.51 1.63 -12.32
CA THR A 19 -3.38 0.94 -11.36
C THR A 19 -4.51 1.85 -10.91
N GLU A 20 -5.73 1.57 -11.39
CA GLU A 20 -6.91 2.34 -11.04
C GLU A 20 -7.69 1.67 -9.90
N PHE A 21 -8.06 2.44 -8.90
CA PHE A 21 -8.91 2.02 -7.80
C PHE A 21 -9.69 3.20 -7.21
N ASP A 22 -10.84 2.92 -6.63
CA ASP A 22 -11.66 3.94 -5.99
C ASP A 22 -11.05 4.39 -4.67
N LYS A 23 -11.12 5.69 -4.40
CA LYS A 23 -10.69 6.22 -3.11
C LYS A 23 -11.65 5.76 -2.02
N ILE A 24 -11.12 5.35 -0.87
CA ILE A 24 -11.91 5.01 0.30
C ILE A 24 -12.83 6.19 0.70
N SER A 25 -14.06 5.86 1.10
CA SER A 25 -15.01 6.85 1.61
C SER A 25 -14.42 7.63 2.79
N TYR A 26 -14.67 8.94 2.79
CA TYR A 26 -14.29 9.82 3.90
C TYR A 26 -15.06 9.53 5.20
N LEU A 27 -16.12 8.71 5.13
CA LEU A 27 -16.91 8.26 6.27
C LEU A 27 -16.23 7.15 7.08
N ILE A 28 -15.17 6.52 6.55
CA ILE A 28 -14.41 5.51 7.27
C ILE A 28 -13.27 6.20 8.02
N GLU A 29 -13.30 6.13 9.33
CA GLU A 29 -12.28 6.69 10.21
C GLU A 29 -11.24 5.65 10.60
N TRP A 30 -10.09 6.11 11.06
CA TRP A 30 -9.02 5.23 11.53
C TRP A 30 -9.45 4.29 12.66
N LYS A 31 -10.35 4.75 13.54
CA LYS A 31 -10.89 3.96 14.66
C LYS A 31 -11.77 2.80 14.21
N ASP A 32 -12.35 2.88 13.00
CA ASP A 32 -13.19 1.81 12.44
C ASP A 32 -12.33 0.67 11.89
N LEU A 33 -11.07 0.98 11.51
CA LEU A 33 -10.08 0.02 11.01
C LEU A 33 -9.24 -0.58 12.12
N PHE A 34 -8.88 0.24 13.10
CA PHE A 34 -8.12 -0.14 14.28
C PHE A 34 -8.84 0.42 15.50
N PRO A 35 -9.86 -0.30 16.01
CA PRO A 35 -10.49 0.08 17.26
C PRO A 35 -9.43 0.14 18.37
N SER A 36 -9.67 0.91 19.42
CA SER A 36 -8.80 0.91 20.60
C SER A 36 -9.01 -0.41 21.35
N TRP A 37 -8.25 -1.46 21.02
CA TRP A 37 -8.27 -2.73 21.75
C TRP A 37 -7.40 -2.59 23.00
N ILE A 38 -7.85 -1.80 23.96
CA ILE A 38 -7.26 -1.72 25.31
C ILE A 38 -8.38 -1.56 26.34
N ASP A 39 -9.44 -2.34 26.22
CA ASP A 39 -10.27 -2.67 27.38
C ASP A 39 -10.55 -4.17 27.32
N GLU A 40 -9.83 -4.92 28.15
CA GLU A 40 -9.97 -6.38 28.28
C GLU A 40 -11.31 -6.79 28.94
N GLU A 41 -12.16 -5.81 29.30
CA GLU A 41 -13.43 -6.01 30.00
C GLU A 41 -14.69 -5.82 29.12
N GLU A 42 -14.60 -5.29 27.89
CA GLU A 42 -15.77 -5.19 27.00
C GLU A 42 -15.98 -6.47 26.17
N GLU A 43 -17.18 -7.04 26.25
CA GLU A 43 -17.62 -8.23 25.52
C GLU A 43 -17.22 -8.18 24.04
N LYS A 44 -16.16 -8.94 23.69
CA LYS A 44 -15.71 -9.34 22.35
C LYS A 44 -16.55 -8.75 21.21
N LEU A 45 -16.36 -7.47 20.91
CA LEU A 45 -16.90 -6.88 19.69
C LEU A 45 -16.18 -7.58 18.54
N VAL A 46 -16.91 -8.46 17.84
CA VAL A 46 -16.39 -9.13 16.65
C VAL A 46 -15.91 -8.03 15.71
N PRO A 47 -14.60 -7.96 15.37
CA PRO A 47 -14.13 -6.94 14.47
C PRO A 47 -14.88 -7.07 13.16
N THR A 48 -15.65 -6.03 12.84
CA THR A 48 -16.28 -5.94 11.53
C THR A 48 -15.16 -5.60 10.57
N CYS A 49 -14.90 -6.45 9.58
CA CYS A 49 -13.88 -6.15 8.59
C CYS A 49 -14.43 -5.14 7.57
N PRO A 50 -13.98 -3.87 7.58
CA PRO A 50 -14.42 -2.93 6.56
C PRO A 50 -13.84 -3.34 5.21
N LYS A 51 -14.67 -3.30 4.16
CA LYS A 51 -14.22 -3.52 2.78
C LYS A 51 -13.59 -2.24 2.26
N LEU A 52 -12.28 -2.28 2.05
CA LEU A 52 -11.57 -1.21 1.37
C LEU A 52 -11.72 -1.39 -0.14
N PRO A 53 -12.02 -0.33 -0.91
CA PRO A 53 -12.00 -0.42 -2.36
C PRO A 53 -10.58 -0.79 -2.81
N MET A 54 -10.45 -1.91 -3.55
CA MET A 54 -9.19 -2.42 -4.05
C MET A 54 -9.26 -2.54 -5.59
N PRO A 55 -8.13 -2.39 -6.30
CA PRO A 55 -8.10 -2.65 -7.73
C PRO A 55 -8.35 -4.12 -8.03
N ASN A 56 -8.86 -4.42 -9.22
CA ASN A 56 -8.92 -5.80 -9.69
C ASN A 56 -7.51 -6.29 -10.02
N PHE A 57 -6.90 -6.98 -9.06
CA PHE A 57 -5.52 -7.45 -9.18
C PHE A 57 -5.29 -8.44 -10.35
N SER A 58 -6.34 -9.12 -10.83
CA SER A 58 -6.23 -10.05 -11.96
C SER A 58 -5.87 -9.36 -13.28
N ASN A 59 -6.14 -8.06 -13.39
CA ASN A 59 -5.76 -7.26 -14.56
C ASN A 59 -4.25 -6.97 -14.61
N TYR A 60 -3.51 -7.28 -13.55
CA TYR A 60 -2.08 -7.03 -13.39
C TYR A 60 -1.28 -8.34 -13.42
N SER A 61 -1.76 -9.35 -14.16
CA SER A 61 -1.15 -10.68 -14.31
C SER A 61 0.22 -10.67 -14.99
N ALA A 62 0.61 -9.56 -15.60
CA ALA A 62 1.95 -9.37 -16.14
C ALA A 62 2.99 -9.24 -15.00
N ASN A 63 4.13 -9.90 -15.14
CA ASN A 63 5.27 -9.73 -14.24
C ASN A 63 5.75 -8.26 -14.28
N MET A 64 5.38 -7.47 -13.27
CA MET A 64 5.90 -6.11 -13.08
C MET A 64 7.29 -6.17 -12.42
N ASP A 65 8.28 -5.51 -13.03
CA ASP A 65 9.65 -5.44 -12.50
C ASP A 65 9.76 -4.52 -11.27
N MET A 66 8.96 -3.46 -11.23
CA MET A 66 8.94 -2.45 -10.18
C MET A 66 7.54 -1.87 -10.01
N ILE A 67 7.18 -1.55 -8.77
CA ILE A 67 5.94 -0.83 -8.44
C ILE A 67 6.33 0.56 -7.96
N VAL A 68 5.69 1.59 -8.52
CA VAL A 68 5.90 2.98 -8.12
C VAL A 68 4.59 3.57 -7.61
N ALA A 69 4.62 4.17 -6.44
CA ALA A 69 3.43 4.76 -5.83
C ALA A 69 3.72 6.13 -5.20
N LYS A 70 2.85 7.09 -5.48
CA LYS A 70 2.85 8.37 -4.79
C LYS A 70 2.00 8.27 -3.53
N LEU A 71 2.57 8.58 -2.37
CA LEU A 71 1.83 8.51 -1.11
C LEU A 71 1.34 9.89 -0.69
N PRO A 72 0.05 10.01 -0.30
CA PRO A 72 -0.43 11.22 0.35
C PRO A 72 0.32 11.44 1.67
N CYS A 73 0.76 12.67 1.90
CA CYS A 73 1.47 13.07 3.11
C CYS A 73 0.90 14.40 3.59
N ASN A 74 0.20 14.35 4.72
CA ASN A 74 -0.44 15.52 5.34
C ASN A 74 0.42 16.14 6.46
N TYR A 75 1.71 15.83 6.53
CA TYR A 75 2.64 16.43 7.49
C TYR A 75 2.73 17.96 7.28
N PRO A 76 2.76 18.80 8.33
CA PRO A 76 2.85 18.48 9.77
C PRO A 76 1.50 18.43 10.52
N LYS A 77 0.35 18.26 9.84
CA LYS A 77 -0.95 18.26 10.52
C LYS A 77 -1.04 17.15 11.58
N GLN A 78 -1.60 17.46 12.75
CA GLN A 78 -1.91 16.47 13.78
C GLN A 78 -2.79 15.35 13.20
N GLY A 79 -2.52 14.10 13.58
CA GLY A 79 -3.24 12.93 13.08
C GLY A 79 -2.82 12.45 11.68
N SER A 80 -1.79 13.04 11.06
CA SER A 80 -1.28 12.64 9.73
C SER A 80 -0.76 11.19 9.62
N THR A 81 -0.47 10.53 10.75
CA THR A 81 -0.14 9.11 10.82
C THR A 81 -1.37 8.20 10.69
N ARG A 82 -2.58 8.73 10.99
CA ARG A 82 -3.87 8.03 10.94
C ARG A 82 -4.65 8.32 9.65
N ASP A 83 -3.94 8.54 8.55
CA ASP A 83 -4.55 8.82 7.26
C ASP A 83 -5.01 7.50 6.61
N VAL A 84 -6.33 7.33 6.51
CA VAL A 84 -6.96 6.11 5.99
C VAL A 84 -6.71 5.94 4.49
N PHE A 85 -6.64 7.03 3.72
CA PHE A 85 -6.32 6.95 2.29
C PHE A 85 -4.85 6.56 2.09
N ARG A 86 -3.95 7.08 2.92
CA ARG A 86 -2.56 6.63 2.95
C ARG A 86 -2.47 5.12 3.19
N LEU A 87 -3.20 4.59 4.18
CA LEU A 87 -3.26 3.15 4.44
C LEU A 87 -3.75 2.38 3.21
N GLN A 88 -4.83 2.84 2.58
CA GLN A 88 -5.37 2.22 1.37
C GLN A 88 -4.31 2.10 0.26
N VAL A 89 -3.56 3.18 -0.04
CA VAL A 89 -2.49 3.13 -1.05
C VAL A 89 -1.41 2.12 -0.68
N HIS A 90 -0.99 2.05 0.59
CA HIS A 90 0.00 1.06 1.04
C HIS A 90 -0.51 -0.37 0.87
N LEU A 91 -1.77 -0.63 1.20
CA LEU A 91 -2.38 -1.95 1.03
C LEU A 91 -2.52 -2.34 -0.44
N VAL A 92 -2.87 -1.40 -1.33
CA VAL A 92 -2.90 -1.65 -2.77
C VAL A 92 -1.51 -2.07 -3.26
N VAL A 93 -0.47 -1.31 -2.92
CA VAL A 93 0.91 -1.62 -3.31
C VAL A 93 1.36 -2.96 -2.73
N ALA A 94 1.07 -3.23 -1.46
CA ALA A 94 1.44 -4.48 -0.82
C ALA A 94 0.77 -5.69 -1.48
N ASN A 95 -0.49 -5.56 -1.89
CA ASN A 95 -1.19 -6.62 -2.62
C ASN A 95 -0.67 -6.82 -4.05
N LEU A 96 -0.26 -5.75 -4.75
CA LEU A 96 0.44 -5.88 -6.03
C LEU A 96 1.77 -6.62 -5.88
N VAL A 97 2.49 -6.39 -4.78
CA VAL A 97 3.73 -7.14 -4.45
C VAL A 97 3.43 -8.61 -4.16
N ALA A 98 2.38 -8.88 -3.39
CA ALA A 98 2.02 -10.24 -2.95
C ALA A 98 1.42 -11.10 -4.07
N LYS A 99 0.61 -10.53 -4.97
CA LYS A 99 0.00 -11.26 -6.08
C LYS A 99 1.01 -11.38 -7.24
N ARG A 100 1.68 -12.54 -7.33
CA ARG A 100 2.44 -12.98 -8.51
C ARG A 100 2.03 -14.40 -8.87
N GLU A 101 2.01 -14.70 -10.16
CA GLU A 101 2.06 -16.07 -10.66
C GLU A 101 3.53 -16.47 -10.90
N GLY A 102 3.98 -17.58 -10.31
CA GLY A 102 5.30 -18.20 -10.58
C GLY A 102 6.25 -18.34 -9.39
N ASN A 103 7.12 -19.35 -9.47
CA ASN A 103 8.19 -19.68 -8.51
C ASN A 103 9.45 -18.83 -8.79
N TRP A 104 9.51 -17.60 -8.29
CA TRP A 104 10.75 -16.82 -8.32
C TRP A 104 11.05 -16.22 -6.94
N ASP A 105 12.32 -16.27 -6.57
CA ASP A 105 12.84 -15.90 -5.26
C ASP A 105 12.55 -14.45 -4.87
N GLY A 106 11.59 -14.31 -3.96
CA GLY A 106 11.80 -13.61 -2.71
C GLY A 106 11.51 -12.12 -2.70
N LYS A 107 12.09 -11.31 -3.59
CA LYS A 107 12.12 -9.84 -3.43
C LYS A 107 11.52 -9.06 -4.61
N ARG A 108 10.86 -7.94 -4.32
CA ARG A 108 10.35 -6.98 -5.32
C ARG A 108 10.78 -5.54 -5.07
N LYS A 109 10.98 -4.82 -6.17
CA LYS A 109 11.32 -3.40 -6.15
C LYS A 109 10.08 -2.54 -5.98
N VAL A 110 10.06 -1.73 -4.93
CA VAL A 110 8.98 -0.78 -4.65
C VAL A 110 9.58 0.60 -4.45
N VAL A 111 9.03 1.59 -5.15
CA VAL A 111 9.43 3.00 -5.02
C VAL A 111 8.25 3.82 -4.54
N PHE A 112 8.44 4.55 -3.44
CA PHE A 112 7.47 5.53 -2.97
C PHE A 112 7.97 6.95 -3.21
N PHE A 113 7.08 7.81 -3.70
CA PHE A 113 7.29 9.25 -3.74
C PHE A 113 6.45 9.93 -2.66
N SER A 114 7.11 10.42 -1.60
CA SER A 114 6.47 11.09 -0.47
C SER A 114 7.45 11.78 0.46
N LYS A 115 7.04 12.91 1.04
CA LYS A 115 7.73 13.54 2.18
C LYS A 115 7.63 12.71 3.47
N CYS A 116 6.59 11.87 3.56
CA CYS A 116 6.35 11.03 4.72
C CYS A 116 6.98 9.66 4.51
N ARG A 117 7.65 9.12 5.54
CA ARG A 117 8.15 7.74 5.53
C ARG A 117 7.02 6.72 5.29
N PRO A 118 7.14 5.75 4.39
CA PRO A 118 6.17 4.66 4.24
C PRO A 118 5.89 3.89 5.55
N MET A 119 4.70 3.31 5.67
CA MET A 119 4.28 2.56 6.87
C MET A 119 5.19 1.36 7.12
N VAL A 120 5.87 1.36 8.27
CA VAL A 120 6.91 0.37 8.61
C VAL A 120 6.33 -1.03 8.88
N GLU A 121 5.04 -1.09 9.19
CA GLU A 121 4.27 -2.32 9.39
C GLU A 121 4.17 -3.14 8.09
N LEU A 122 4.15 -2.45 6.93
CA LEU A 122 4.09 -3.07 5.61
C LEU A 122 5.46 -3.05 4.91
N PHE A 123 6.18 -1.92 4.97
CA PHE A 123 7.46 -1.72 4.29
C PHE A 123 8.55 -1.49 5.33
N ARG A 124 9.19 -2.60 5.73
CA ARG A 124 10.10 -2.66 6.87
C ARG A 124 11.37 -1.84 6.63
N CYS A 125 11.99 -1.41 7.72
CA CYS A 125 13.28 -0.72 7.69
C CYS A 125 14.36 -1.54 6.97
N ASP A 126 14.37 -2.86 7.18
CA ASP A 126 15.39 -3.77 6.64
C ASP A 126 15.25 -3.96 5.12
N ASP A 127 14.08 -3.65 4.57
CA ASP A 127 13.82 -3.71 3.13
C ASP A 127 14.15 -2.38 2.43
N LEU A 128 14.43 -1.29 3.18
CA LEU A 128 14.77 0.02 2.64
C LEU A 128 16.22 0.01 2.11
N VAL A 129 16.36 0.20 0.79
CA VAL A 129 17.67 0.20 0.12
C VAL A 129 18.23 1.62 -0.02
N LYS A 130 17.39 2.59 -0.38
CA LYS A 130 17.83 3.98 -0.57
C LYS A 130 16.70 4.98 -0.26
N HIS A 131 17.06 6.11 0.33
CA HIS A 131 16.19 7.26 0.51
C HIS A 131 16.91 8.52 0.00
N GLU A 132 16.29 9.24 -0.94
CA GLU A 132 16.85 10.43 -1.57
C GLU A 132 15.76 11.48 -1.81
N GLY A 133 15.80 12.58 -1.06
CA GLY A 133 14.76 13.60 -1.10
C GLY A 133 13.41 13.01 -0.66
N ASP A 134 12.41 13.06 -1.54
CA ASP A 134 11.08 12.47 -1.30
C ASP A 134 10.96 11.04 -1.87
N TRP A 135 12.05 10.44 -2.37
CA TRP A 135 12.05 9.11 -2.97
C TRP A 135 12.53 8.04 -1.99
N TRP A 136 11.75 6.97 -1.87
CA TRP A 136 12.05 5.81 -1.03
C TRP A 136 12.08 4.54 -1.86
N TYR A 137 13.23 3.87 -1.92
CA TYR A 137 13.42 2.63 -2.69
C TYR A 137 13.56 1.43 -1.75
N TYR A 138 12.72 0.43 -1.96
CA TYR A 138 12.66 -0.80 -1.18
C TYR A 138 12.86 -2.04 -2.06
N GLU A 139 13.49 -3.05 -1.48
CA GLU A 139 13.52 -4.43 -1.99
C GLU A 139 12.79 -5.35 -1.03
N VAL A 140 11.49 -5.50 -1.25
CA VAL A 140 10.54 -6.10 -0.30
C VAL A 140 10.49 -7.61 -0.44
N ASP A 141 10.69 -8.32 0.66
CA ASP A 141 10.48 -9.77 0.73
C ASP A 141 8.99 -10.13 0.67
N VAL A 142 8.57 -10.74 -0.45
CA VAL A 142 7.19 -11.09 -0.76
C VAL A 142 6.61 -12.06 0.27
N ALA A 143 7.40 -13.06 0.71
CA ALA A 143 6.93 -14.06 1.66
C ALA A 143 6.73 -13.47 3.06
N LYS A 144 7.60 -12.54 3.47
CA LYS A 144 7.44 -11.80 4.73
C LYS A 144 6.28 -10.82 4.67
N LEU A 145 6.12 -10.11 3.56
CA LEU A 145 5.02 -9.17 3.35
C LEU A 145 3.66 -9.90 3.37
N ALA A 146 3.54 -10.99 2.63
CA ALA A 146 2.29 -11.75 2.51
C ALA A 146 1.79 -12.29 3.87
N LYS A 147 2.69 -12.62 4.80
CA LYS A 147 2.32 -13.02 6.17
C LYS A 147 1.68 -11.90 6.99
N GLY A 148 1.98 -10.65 6.69
CA GLY A 148 1.44 -9.47 7.38
C GLY A 148 0.16 -8.91 6.73
N LEU A 149 -0.23 -9.43 5.56
CA LEU A 149 -1.46 -9.02 4.88
C LEU A 149 -2.64 -9.83 5.41
N ASP A 150 -3.56 -9.17 6.12
CA ASP A 150 -4.79 -9.80 6.57
C ASP A 150 -5.73 -10.05 5.36
N PRO A 151 -6.09 -11.31 5.05
CA PRO A 151 -7.00 -11.64 3.96
C PRO A 151 -8.40 -11.03 4.12
N CYS A 152 -8.78 -10.58 5.32
CA CYS A 152 -10.07 -9.96 5.55
C CYS A 152 -10.20 -8.60 4.84
N ILE A 153 -9.12 -7.81 4.79
CA ILE A 153 -9.12 -6.42 4.28
C ILE A 153 -9.14 -6.36 2.74
N VAL A 154 -8.76 -7.44 2.06
CA VAL A 154 -8.46 -7.47 0.61
C VAL A 154 -9.56 -8.15 -0.24
N LYS A 155 -10.78 -8.31 0.27
CA LYS A 155 -11.86 -8.87 -0.56
C LYS A 155 -12.38 -7.80 -1.54
N ALA A 156 -12.20 -8.08 -2.83
CA ALA A 156 -12.86 -7.40 -3.94
C ALA A 156 -14.39 -7.52 -3.85
#